data_AF-A0A287DC32-F1
#
_entry.id   AF-A0A287DC32-F1
#
_cell.length_a   1.000
_cell.length_b   1.000
_cell.length_c   1.000
_cell.angle_alpha   90.00
_cell.angle_beta   90.00
_cell.angle_gamma   90.00
#
_symmetry.space_group_name_H-M   'P 1'
#
loop_
_entity.id
_entity.type
_entity.pdbx_description
1 polymer ?
#
loop_
_entity_poly.entity_id
_entity_poly.type
_entity_poly.pdbx_seq_one_letter_code
_entity_poly.pdbx_strand_id
1 'polypeptide(L)'
;MMQFAWASYRRYAMGKNELRPLSKDGYQGHIFGGLNGATIIDSLDTLYLMELKEEFQEAKAWVENYFHLNVTGEASLFEVNIRYIGGLLSAFYLTGEEVFRSKAIQLGEKLLPAFNTPTGIPKSVVNFKRGNWGWASTGGSSILAECGSLHLEFLHLTELSGNQIFAEKVRRIRRVLRDMKKPYGLYPNFLSPVTGTWEQHHVSIGGLGDSFYEYLIKSWLMSAKTDTEAKAMYYEALEAIEMYLLNVSPGGLTYIAEWRGGILDHKMGHLACFSGGMIALGAEDAKEEKRAHYQELAAQITRTCHESYARSGNPARGGGRAQPSLCTWGN
;
A
#
# COMPACT_ATOMS: atom_id res chain seq x y z
N MET A 1 -14.47 2.96 -20.14
CA MET A 1 -14.63 3.28 -18.70
C MET A 1 -13.71 4.42 -18.28
N MET A 2 -12.40 4.33 -18.51
CA MET A 2 -11.44 5.39 -18.14
C MET A 2 -11.81 6.78 -18.67
N GLN A 3 -12.08 6.93 -19.97
CA GLN A 3 -12.50 8.20 -20.56
C GLN A 3 -13.73 8.81 -19.87
N PHE A 4 -14.73 8.00 -19.51
CA PHE A 4 -15.92 8.47 -18.80
C PHE A 4 -15.58 8.96 -17.38
N ALA A 5 -14.73 8.22 -16.65
CA ALA A 5 -14.29 8.58 -15.32
C ALA A 5 -13.45 9.88 -15.35
N TRP A 6 -12.46 9.95 -16.24
CA TRP A 6 -11.61 11.12 -16.43
C TRP A 6 -12.42 12.34 -16.86
N ALA A 7 -13.27 12.23 -17.89
CA ALA A 7 -14.09 13.35 -18.36
C ALA A 7 -15.01 13.89 -17.26
N SER A 8 -15.55 13.00 -16.40
CA SER A 8 -16.36 13.41 -15.25
C SER A 8 -15.52 14.10 -14.18
N TYR A 9 -14.33 13.57 -13.85
CA TYR A 9 -13.40 14.19 -12.90
C TYR A 9 -12.96 15.59 -13.39
N ARG A 10 -12.50 15.67 -14.64
CA ARG A 10 -12.12 16.92 -15.31
C ARG A 10 -13.23 17.95 -15.27
N ARG A 11 -14.49 17.55 -15.51
CA ARG A 11 -15.63 18.47 -15.53
C ARG A 11 -16.01 19.02 -14.15
N TYR A 12 -15.90 18.21 -13.10
CA TYR A 12 -16.53 18.52 -11.80
C TYR A 12 -15.56 18.67 -10.64
N ALA A 13 -14.31 18.21 -10.78
CA ALA A 13 -13.37 18.09 -9.67
C ALA A 13 -11.91 18.37 -10.07
N MET A 14 -11.64 18.99 -11.22
CA MET A 14 -10.27 19.27 -11.68
C MET A 14 -9.42 19.97 -10.61
N GLY A 15 -8.27 19.37 -10.29
CA GLY A 15 -7.35 19.83 -9.26
C GLY A 15 -7.74 19.47 -7.82
N LYS A 16 -8.93 18.94 -7.57
CA LYS A 16 -9.30 18.34 -6.28
C LYS A 16 -8.77 16.91 -6.20
N ASN A 17 -8.70 16.36 -4.99
CA ASN A 17 -8.14 15.03 -4.80
C ASN A 17 -9.03 13.93 -5.37
N GLU A 18 -10.35 14.03 -5.21
CA GLU A 18 -11.31 13.03 -5.69
C GLU A 18 -12.60 13.68 -6.23
N LEU A 19 -13.36 12.91 -7.01
CA LEU A 19 -14.70 13.28 -7.49
C LEU A 19 -15.78 12.67 -6.60
N ARG A 20 -16.80 13.46 -6.23
CA ARG A 20 -18.09 12.96 -5.73
C ARG A 20 -19.07 12.90 -6.90
N PRO A 21 -19.23 11.73 -7.56
CA PRO A 21 -19.90 11.65 -8.86
C PRO A 21 -21.41 11.93 -8.80
N LEU A 22 -22.06 11.62 -7.66
CA LEU A 22 -23.49 11.87 -7.50
C LEU A 22 -23.80 13.36 -7.28
N SER A 23 -23.02 14.05 -6.45
CA SER A 23 -23.17 15.49 -6.20
C SER A 23 -22.47 16.36 -7.25
N LYS A 24 -21.68 15.76 -8.15
CA LYS A 24 -20.90 16.45 -9.19
C LYS A 24 -20.01 17.55 -8.60
N ASP A 25 -19.29 17.20 -7.55
CA ASP A 25 -18.43 18.13 -6.80
C ASP A 25 -17.09 17.44 -6.47
N GLY A 26 -16.06 18.24 -6.21
CA GLY A 26 -14.78 17.73 -5.75
C GLY A 26 -14.78 17.36 -4.25
N TYR A 27 -13.87 16.47 -3.89
CA TYR A 27 -13.55 16.14 -2.50
C TYR A 27 -12.05 16.29 -2.28
N GLN A 28 -11.71 16.95 -1.17
CA GLN A 28 -10.31 17.18 -0.81
C GLN A 28 -9.74 16.01 0.00
N GLY A 29 -10.52 15.37 0.86
CA GLY A 29 -10.02 14.37 1.79
C GLY A 29 -9.06 14.94 2.83
N HIS A 30 -9.00 14.33 4.01
CA HIS A 30 -8.04 14.72 5.05
C HIS A 30 -6.72 13.95 4.93
N ILE A 31 -6.72 12.77 4.28
CA ILE A 31 -5.57 11.87 4.22
C ILE A 31 -4.36 12.45 3.46
N PHE A 32 -4.57 13.47 2.62
CA PHE A 32 -3.51 14.12 1.83
C PHE A 32 -3.05 15.46 2.43
N GLY A 33 -3.57 15.84 3.60
CA GLY A 33 -3.31 17.14 4.20
C GLY A 33 -3.67 18.27 3.24
N GLY A 34 -2.70 19.16 2.96
CA GLY A 34 -2.87 20.27 2.03
C GLY A 34 -2.51 19.96 0.58
N LEU A 35 -2.11 18.73 0.23
CA LEU A 35 -1.85 18.35 -1.16
C LEU A 35 -3.15 18.27 -1.97
N ASN A 36 -3.03 18.59 -3.25
CA ASN A 36 -4.11 18.64 -4.25
C ASN A 36 -3.80 17.70 -5.42
N GLY A 37 -4.83 17.35 -6.19
CA GLY A 37 -4.69 16.62 -7.45
C GLY A 37 -4.35 15.14 -7.33
N ALA A 38 -4.73 14.46 -6.23
CA ALA A 38 -4.51 13.01 -6.08
C ALA A 38 -4.96 12.22 -7.32
N THR A 39 -6.21 12.38 -7.78
CA THR A 39 -6.71 11.70 -8.99
C THR A 39 -5.91 12.05 -10.26
N ILE A 40 -5.39 13.28 -10.39
CA ILE A 40 -4.58 13.66 -11.55
C ILE A 40 -3.29 12.84 -11.55
N ILE A 41 -2.58 12.80 -10.42
CA ILE A 41 -1.29 12.12 -10.31
C ILE A 41 -1.46 10.60 -10.39
N ASP A 42 -2.45 10.06 -9.69
CA ASP A 42 -2.77 8.61 -9.62
C ASP A 42 -3.31 8.04 -10.94
N SER A 43 -3.56 8.89 -11.95
CA SER A 43 -4.00 8.46 -13.28
C SER A 43 -3.00 8.72 -14.40
N LEU A 44 -1.86 9.38 -14.13
CA LEU A 44 -0.88 9.74 -15.16
C LEU A 44 -0.41 8.54 -15.97
N ASP A 45 0.00 7.47 -15.28
CA ASP A 45 0.49 6.25 -15.92
C ASP A 45 -0.62 5.50 -16.66
N THR A 46 -1.83 5.47 -16.13
CA THR A 46 -3.00 4.85 -16.76
C THR A 46 -3.40 5.59 -18.03
N LEU A 47 -3.45 6.93 -17.99
CA LEU A 47 -3.71 7.75 -19.17
C LEU A 47 -2.65 7.51 -20.25
N TYR A 48 -1.37 7.41 -19.85
CA TYR A 48 -0.27 7.13 -20.76
C TYR A 48 -0.37 5.72 -21.38
N LEU A 49 -0.55 4.68 -20.56
CA LEU A 49 -0.64 3.27 -21.01
C LEU A 49 -1.87 2.99 -21.87
N MET A 50 -2.96 3.73 -21.67
CA MET A 50 -4.16 3.66 -22.50
C MET A 50 -4.11 4.56 -23.74
N GLU A 51 -2.97 5.19 -24.02
CA GLU A 51 -2.74 6.09 -25.16
C GLU A 51 -3.69 7.31 -25.22
N LEU A 52 -4.19 7.76 -24.05
CA LEU A 52 -5.04 8.94 -23.91
C LEU A 52 -4.16 10.21 -23.85
N LYS A 53 -3.55 10.53 -25.00
CA LYS A 53 -2.48 11.53 -25.11
C LYS A 53 -2.93 12.94 -24.74
N GLU A 54 -4.14 13.36 -25.13
CA GLU A 54 -4.65 14.71 -24.83
C GLU A 54 -4.88 14.88 -23.34
N GLU A 55 -5.52 13.89 -22.71
CA GLU A 55 -5.75 13.84 -21.27
C GLU A 55 -4.44 13.80 -20.48
N PHE A 56 -3.47 13.01 -20.94
CA PHE A 56 -2.14 12.97 -20.33
C PHE A 56 -1.43 14.32 -20.39
N GLN A 57 -1.47 15.03 -21.53
CA GLN A 57 -0.84 16.35 -21.64
C GLN A 57 -1.54 17.39 -20.75
N GLU A 58 -2.87 17.33 -20.62
CA GLU A 58 -3.62 18.19 -19.67
C GLU A 58 -3.20 17.90 -18.21
N ALA A 59 -3.08 16.62 -17.85
CA ALA A 59 -2.63 16.20 -16.53
C ALA A 59 -1.18 16.63 -16.24
N LYS A 60 -0.26 16.45 -17.20
CA LYS A 60 1.13 16.89 -17.11
C LYS A 60 1.21 18.39 -16.90
N ALA A 61 0.52 19.18 -17.73
CA ALA A 61 0.47 20.63 -17.61
C ALA A 61 -0.08 21.05 -16.24
N TRP A 62 -1.04 20.31 -15.68
CA TRP A 62 -1.52 20.58 -14.34
C TRP A 62 -0.47 20.33 -13.25
N VAL A 63 0.28 19.22 -13.34
CA VAL A 63 1.37 18.91 -12.40
C VAL A 63 2.47 19.97 -12.46
N GLU A 64 2.81 20.45 -13.65
CA GLU A 64 3.82 21.48 -13.83
C GLU A 64 3.40 22.81 -13.19
N ASN A 65 2.17 23.25 -13.47
CA ASN A 65 1.74 24.62 -13.17
C ASN A 65 1.02 24.77 -11.81
N TYR A 66 0.36 23.72 -11.31
CA TYR A 66 -0.56 23.81 -10.16
C TYR A 66 -0.26 22.84 -9.02
N PHE A 67 0.58 21.82 -9.22
CA PHE A 67 0.98 20.92 -8.13
C PHE A 67 2.07 21.58 -7.26
N HIS A 68 1.63 22.31 -6.25
CA HIS A 68 2.50 22.99 -5.28
C HIS A 68 2.76 22.12 -4.04
N LEU A 69 4.03 22.08 -3.60
CA LEU A 69 4.47 21.31 -2.43
C LEU A 69 4.65 22.18 -1.17
N ASN A 70 4.49 23.50 -1.29
CA ASN A 70 4.46 24.41 -0.14
C ASN A 70 3.04 24.47 0.43
N VAL A 71 2.65 23.39 1.10
CA VAL A 71 1.32 23.20 1.66
C VAL A 71 1.37 23.05 3.17
N THR A 72 0.22 23.13 3.83
CA THR A 72 0.09 22.93 5.27
C THR A 72 -0.85 21.79 5.58
N GLY A 73 -0.82 21.29 6.82
CA GLY A 73 -1.68 20.19 7.26
C GLY A 73 -0.92 18.89 7.45
N GLU A 74 -1.67 17.92 7.96
CA GLU A 74 -1.21 16.58 8.29
C GLU A 74 -1.71 15.60 7.23
N ALA A 75 -0.81 14.78 6.72
CA ALA A 75 -1.11 13.78 5.70
C ALA A 75 -0.65 12.40 6.15
N SER A 76 -1.31 11.36 5.65
CA SER A 76 -0.84 9.99 5.79
C SER A 76 0.45 9.81 5.00
N LEU A 77 1.51 9.35 5.68
CA LEU A 77 2.79 9.05 5.06
C LEU A 77 2.61 7.97 3.96
N PHE A 78 1.86 6.92 4.31
CA PHE A 78 1.60 5.79 3.43
C PHE A 78 0.82 6.20 2.18
N GLU A 79 -0.31 6.90 2.33
CA GLU A 79 -1.15 7.28 1.20
C GLU A 79 -0.47 8.27 0.25
N VAL A 80 0.31 9.22 0.80
CA VAL A 80 1.10 10.14 -0.03
C VAL A 80 2.21 9.39 -0.76
N ASN A 81 2.87 8.43 -0.11
CA ASN A 81 3.91 7.62 -0.74
C ASN A 81 3.37 6.81 -1.92
N ILE A 82 2.38 5.95 -1.69
CA ILE A 82 1.95 4.99 -2.72
C ILE A 82 1.22 5.65 -3.89
N ARG A 83 0.53 6.79 -3.66
CA ARG A 83 -0.24 7.47 -4.73
C ARG A 83 0.57 8.56 -5.41
N TYR A 84 1.11 9.51 -4.64
CA TYR A 84 1.79 10.66 -5.25
C TYR A 84 3.20 10.30 -5.70
N ILE A 85 4.02 9.73 -4.81
CA ILE A 85 5.40 9.36 -5.19
C ILE A 85 5.36 8.22 -6.20
N GLY A 86 4.56 7.17 -5.93
CA GLY A 86 4.34 6.07 -6.88
C GLY A 86 3.89 6.56 -8.27
N GLY A 87 2.82 7.35 -8.35
CA GLY A 87 2.31 7.88 -9.62
C GLY A 87 3.29 8.78 -10.37
N LEU A 88 4.02 9.66 -9.65
CA LEU A 88 5.05 10.51 -10.27
C LEU A 88 6.26 9.69 -10.76
N LEU A 89 6.71 8.69 -10.00
CA LEU A 89 7.80 7.81 -10.42
C LEU A 89 7.40 6.99 -11.65
N SER A 90 6.21 6.38 -11.66
CA SER A 90 5.68 5.65 -12.82
C SER A 90 5.60 6.54 -14.05
N ALA A 91 5.03 7.75 -13.92
CA ALA A 91 4.94 8.71 -15.01
C ALA A 91 6.34 9.11 -15.53
N PHE A 92 7.31 9.33 -14.66
CA PHE A 92 8.70 9.61 -15.06
C PHE A 92 9.30 8.44 -15.85
N TYR A 93 9.22 7.21 -15.33
CA TYR A 93 9.83 6.05 -16.00
C TYR A 93 9.18 5.73 -17.35
N LEU A 94 7.88 6.00 -17.52
CA LEU A 94 7.18 5.81 -18.79
C LEU A 94 7.51 6.90 -19.83
N THR A 95 7.78 8.13 -19.40
CA THR A 95 7.80 9.29 -20.29
C THR A 95 9.14 10.00 -20.42
N GLY A 96 10.03 9.88 -19.43
CA GLY A 96 11.27 10.66 -19.31
C GLY A 96 11.06 12.13 -18.93
N GLU A 97 9.83 12.56 -18.61
CA GLU A 97 9.52 13.97 -18.33
C GLU A 97 10.03 14.38 -16.94
N GLU A 98 11.06 15.23 -16.91
CA GLU A 98 11.79 15.63 -15.70
C GLU A 98 10.94 16.33 -14.63
N VAL A 99 9.78 16.90 -15.00
CA VAL A 99 8.84 17.48 -14.04
C VAL A 99 8.38 16.44 -13.01
N PHE A 100 8.12 15.20 -13.42
CA PHE A 100 7.64 14.16 -12.51
C PHE A 100 8.74 13.70 -11.56
N ARG A 101 9.96 13.48 -12.06
CA ARG A 101 11.14 13.17 -11.24
C ARG A 101 11.40 14.26 -10.20
N SER A 102 11.42 15.51 -10.63
CA SER A 102 11.68 16.65 -9.75
C SER A 102 10.64 16.76 -8.63
N LYS A 103 9.35 16.58 -8.95
CA LYS A 103 8.26 16.61 -7.95
C LYS A 103 8.30 15.41 -7.01
N ALA A 104 8.62 14.21 -7.51
CA ALA A 104 8.75 13.01 -6.68
C ALA A 104 9.86 13.17 -5.62
N ILE A 105 11.04 13.64 -6.03
CA ILE A 105 12.17 13.87 -5.12
C ILE A 105 11.83 14.92 -4.07
N GLN A 106 11.31 16.09 -4.49
CA GLN A 106 10.92 17.16 -3.56
C GLN A 106 9.85 16.73 -2.56
N LEU A 107 8.89 15.91 -2.99
CA LEU A 107 7.88 15.35 -2.10
C LEU A 107 8.48 14.33 -1.15
N GLY A 108 9.36 13.44 -1.63
CA GLY A 108 10.08 12.47 -0.80
C GLY A 108 10.86 13.15 0.34
N GLU A 109 11.57 14.24 0.05
CA GLU A 109 12.28 15.02 1.07
C GLU A 109 11.37 15.53 2.18
N LYS A 110 10.14 15.94 1.82
CA LYS A 110 9.12 16.40 2.77
C LYS A 110 8.56 15.28 3.65
N LEU A 111 8.73 14.00 3.26
CA LEU A 111 8.30 12.85 4.04
C LEU A 111 9.34 12.39 5.08
N LEU A 112 10.61 12.74 4.90
CA LEU A 112 11.71 12.33 5.78
C LEU A 112 11.50 12.63 7.28
N PRO A 113 10.84 13.74 7.69
CA PRO A 113 10.59 14.00 9.10
C PRO A 113 9.74 12.94 9.81
N ALA A 114 8.94 12.15 9.09
CA ALA A 114 8.12 11.09 9.69
C ALA A 114 8.96 9.98 10.35
N PHE A 115 10.19 9.77 9.87
CA PHE A 115 11.13 8.76 10.34
C PHE A 115 11.95 9.19 11.56
N ASN A 116 11.70 10.40 12.08
CA ASN A 116 12.39 10.96 13.24
C ASN A 116 11.81 10.38 14.54
N THR A 117 12.05 9.09 14.74
CA THR A 117 11.62 8.31 15.91
C THR A 117 12.82 7.54 16.48
N PRO A 118 12.82 7.17 17.77
CA PRO A 118 13.95 6.44 18.36
C PRO A 118 14.30 5.14 17.64
N THR A 119 13.30 4.44 17.11
CA THR A 119 13.50 3.16 16.40
C THR A 119 13.87 3.36 14.93
N GLY A 120 13.46 4.47 14.32
CA GLY A 120 13.47 4.69 12.87
C GLY A 120 12.21 4.16 12.16
N ILE A 121 11.28 3.53 12.88
CA ILE A 121 9.93 3.23 12.36
C ILE A 121 9.17 4.56 12.25
N PRO A 122 8.65 4.92 11.07
CA PRO A 122 8.01 6.20 10.90
C PRO A 122 6.67 6.28 11.62
N LYS A 123 6.28 7.50 12.00
CA LYS A 123 4.89 7.80 12.36
C LYS A 123 4.00 7.68 11.12
N SER A 124 2.74 7.30 11.32
CA SER A 124 1.73 7.23 10.26
C SER A 124 1.43 8.57 9.58
N VAL A 125 1.70 9.69 10.26
CA VAL A 125 1.36 11.04 9.81
C VAL A 125 2.61 11.89 9.63
N VAL A 126 2.64 12.65 8.54
CA VAL A 126 3.62 13.71 8.26
C VAL A 126 2.95 15.09 8.31
N ASN A 127 3.64 16.09 8.85
CA ASN A 127 3.14 17.47 8.91
C ASN A 127 3.94 18.38 7.97
N PHE A 128 3.28 18.96 6.95
CA PHE A 128 3.97 19.76 5.93
C PHE A 128 4.36 21.17 6.36
N LYS A 129 3.85 21.71 7.48
CA LYS A 129 4.07 23.11 7.90
C LYS A 129 5.25 23.29 8.86
N ARG A 130 5.70 22.24 9.56
CA ARG A 130 6.74 22.35 10.60
C ARG A 130 8.02 21.64 10.21
N GLY A 131 9.03 22.41 9.78
CA GLY A 131 10.44 22.01 9.83
C GLY A 131 11.04 22.05 11.25
N ASN A 132 10.20 21.95 12.29
CA ASN A 132 10.62 22.07 13.68
C ASN A 132 10.09 20.88 14.49
N TRP A 133 10.97 20.32 15.31
CA TRP A 133 10.87 19.07 16.07
C TRP A 133 9.82 19.15 17.19
N GLY A 134 8.57 19.32 16.79
CA GLY A 134 7.41 19.33 17.67
C GLY A 134 7.02 17.90 18.01
N TRP A 135 7.32 17.52 19.25
CA TRP A 135 6.82 16.46 20.12
C TRP A 135 5.28 16.24 20.16
N ALA A 136 4.57 16.57 19.08
CA ALA A 136 3.11 16.54 18.97
C ALA A 136 2.65 15.61 17.83
N SER A 137 2.97 14.32 17.96
CA SER A 137 1.94 13.28 17.81
C SER A 137 2.21 12.33 18.96
N THR A 138 1.52 12.62 20.05
CA THR A 138 1.56 11.91 21.31
C THR A 138 1.16 10.45 21.06
N GLY A 139 2.11 9.52 21.23
CA GLY A 139 1.88 8.11 21.56
C GLY A 139 0.80 7.33 20.81
N GLY A 140 0.96 7.11 19.50
CA GLY A 140 0.21 6.07 18.77
C GLY A 140 1.16 5.05 18.13
N SER A 141 0.75 3.78 18.08
CA SER A 141 1.43 2.76 17.27
C SER A 141 1.43 3.14 15.79
N SER A 142 2.52 2.78 15.12
CA SER A 142 2.56 2.71 13.67
C SER A 142 1.84 1.45 13.19
N ILE A 143 1.32 1.49 11.97
CA ILE A 143 0.64 0.37 11.34
C ILE A 143 1.62 -0.38 10.42
N LEU A 144 1.60 -1.71 10.48
CA LEU A 144 2.52 -2.59 9.74
C LEU A 144 2.49 -2.34 8.23
N ALA A 145 1.29 -2.33 7.62
CA ALA A 145 1.14 -2.04 6.19
C ALA A 145 1.64 -0.63 5.85
N GLU A 146 1.38 0.37 6.70
CA GLU A 146 1.76 1.76 6.40
C GLU A 146 3.27 1.96 6.39
N CYS A 147 3.99 1.44 7.38
CA CYS A 147 5.44 1.57 7.43
C CYS A 147 6.17 0.54 6.56
N GLY A 148 5.54 -0.62 6.31
CA GLY A 148 6.06 -1.70 5.48
C GLY A 148 6.01 -1.41 3.97
N SER A 149 5.10 -0.53 3.55
CA SER A 149 4.78 -0.26 2.14
C SER A 149 5.33 1.09 1.67
N LEU A 150 6.59 1.35 2.03
CA LEU A 150 7.37 2.53 1.60
C LEU A 150 8.60 2.13 0.77
N HIS A 151 8.90 0.83 0.72
CA HIS A 151 10.22 0.34 0.36
C HIS A 151 10.56 0.59 -1.12
N LEU A 152 9.62 0.34 -2.03
CA LEU A 152 9.88 0.41 -3.47
C LEU A 152 10.13 1.86 -3.90
N GLU A 153 9.25 2.77 -3.49
CA GLU A 153 9.32 4.19 -3.83
C GLU A 153 10.61 4.82 -3.29
N PHE A 154 10.97 4.54 -2.03
CA PHE A 154 12.15 5.13 -1.41
C PHE A 154 13.46 4.60 -2.02
N LEU A 155 13.49 3.36 -2.51
CA LEU A 155 14.64 2.87 -3.28
C LEU A 155 14.75 3.60 -4.62
N HIS A 156 13.64 3.82 -5.34
CA HIS A 156 13.64 4.60 -6.58
C HIS A 156 13.96 6.09 -6.36
N LEU A 157 13.52 6.69 -5.25
CA LEU A 157 13.94 8.03 -4.85
C LEU A 157 15.46 8.10 -4.62
N THR A 158 16.05 7.07 -4.01
CA THR A 158 17.51 6.98 -3.85
C THR A 158 18.21 6.94 -5.20
N GLU A 159 17.74 6.08 -6.11
CA GLU A 159 18.30 5.93 -7.45
C GLU A 159 18.25 7.25 -8.22
N LEU A 160 17.10 7.92 -8.25
CA LEU A 160 16.91 9.13 -9.06
C LEU A 160 17.54 10.38 -8.45
N SER A 161 17.69 10.46 -7.13
CA SER A 161 18.29 11.63 -6.46
C SER A 161 19.78 11.47 -6.16
N GLY A 162 20.30 10.23 -6.12
CA GLY A 162 21.62 9.90 -5.58
C GLY A 162 21.71 9.99 -4.05
N ASN A 163 20.64 10.39 -3.35
CA ASN A 163 20.64 10.59 -1.91
C ASN A 163 20.27 9.29 -1.17
N GLN A 164 21.25 8.70 -0.48
CA GLN A 164 21.09 7.43 0.23
C GLN A 164 20.11 7.47 1.40
N ILE A 165 19.74 8.67 1.88
CA ILE A 165 18.85 8.80 3.05
C ILE A 165 17.54 8.04 2.87
N PHE A 166 16.96 8.01 1.65
CA PHE A 166 15.69 7.33 1.40
C PHE A 166 15.82 5.82 1.60
N ALA A 167 16.81 5.18 0.96
CA ALA A 167 17.09 3.77 1.14
C ALA A 167 17.44 3.41 2.58
N GLU A 168 18.23 4.25 3.26
CA GLU A 168 18.58 4.06 4.67
C GLU A 168 17.35 4.00 5.58
N LYS A 169 16.35 4.87 5.34
CA LYS A 169 15.09 4.88 6.11
C LYS A 169 14.33 3.57 5.97
N VAL A 170 14.10 3.08 4.75
CA VAL A 170 13.29 1.86 4.54
C VAL A 170 14.05 0.58 4.87
N ARG A 171 15.37 0.55 4.71
CA ARG A 171 16.22 -0.55 5.21
C ARG A 171 16.27 -0.58 6.74
N ARG A 172 16.16 0.57 7.42
CA ARG A 172 16.04 0.62 8.89
C ARG A 172 14.73 -0.03 9.35
N ILE A 173 13.60 0.26 8.69
CA ILE A 173 12.32 -0.40 8.99
C ILE A 173 12.44 -1.92 8.92
N ARG A 174 13.01 -2.44 7.82
CA ARG A 174 13.21 -3.89 7.66
C ARG A 174 14.03 -4.52 8.76
N ARG A 175 15.18 -3.92 9.10
CA ARG A 175 16.02 -4.44 10.20
C ARG A 175 15.25 -4.52 11.51
N VAL A 176 14.51 -3.47 11.87
CA VAL A 176 13.69 -3.48 13.09
C VAL A 176 12.64 -4.60 13.04
N LEU A 177 11.86 -4.70 11.97
CA LEU A 177 10.81 -5.74 11.82
C LEU A 177 11.39 -7.16 11.79
N ARG A 178 12.56 -7.35 11.18
CA ARG A 178 13.26 -8.63 11.11
C ARG A 178 13.73 -9.08 12.49
N ASP A 179 14.28 -8.16 13.28
CA ASP A 179 14.90 -8.46 14.58
C ASP A 179 13.85 -8.56 15.71
N MET A 180 12.64 -8.01 15.51
CA MET A 180 11.52 -8.17 16.44
C MET A 180 11.07 -9.64 16.53
N LYS A 181 10.87 -10.14 17.77
CA LYS A 181 10.29 -11.47 18.00
C LYS A 181 8.85 -11.51 17.48
N LYS A 182 8.57 -12.41 16.54
CA LYS A 182 7.25 -12.59 15.93
C LYS A 182 6.47 -13.68 16.67
N PRO A 183 5.29 -13.40 17.25
CA PRO A 183 4.46 -14.44 17.86
C PRO A 183 4.01 -15.43 16.78
N TYR A 184 4.34 -16.71 16.93
CA TYR A 184 4.03 -17.76 15.94
C TYR A 184 4.56 -17.48 14.52
N GLY A 185 5.64 -16.69 14.39
CA GLY A 185 6.14 -16.23 13.08
C GLY A 185 5.25 -15.19 12.39
N LEU A 186 4.12 -14.80 12.99
CA LEU A 186 3.18 -13.82 12.45
C LEU A 186 3.61 -12.39 12.81
N TYR A 187 3.29 -11.44 11.94
CA TYR A 187 3.55 -10.03 12.14
C TYR A 187 2.28 -9.32 12.66
N PRO A 188 2.25 -8.85 13.92
CA PRO A 188 1.17 -8.01 14.41
C PRO A 188 1.08 -6.68 13.66
N ASN A 189 -0.14 -6.18 13.52
CA ASN A 189 -0.43 -4.99 12.71
C ASN A 189 0.00 -3.67 13.38
N PHE A 190 0.29 -3.67 14.67
CA PHE A 190 0.60 -2.47 15.45
C PHE A 190 1.94 -2.59 16.18
N LEU A 191 2.81 -1.63 15.95
CA LEU A 191 4.13 -1.55 16.57
C LEU A 191 4.44 -0.14 17.07
N SER A 192 5.15 -0.06 18.19
CA SER A 192 5.53 1.22 18.76
C SER A 192 6.72 1.82 18.02
N PRO A 193 6.62 3.05 17.48
CA PRO A 193 7.76 3.74 16.88
C PRO A 193 8.79 4.21 17.92
N VAL A 194 8.45 4.16 19.21
CA VAL A 194 9.32 4.59 20.31
C VAL A 194 10.10 3.40 20.89
N THR A 195 9.43 2.31 21.22
CA THR A 195 10.06 1.16 21.90
C THR A 195 10.50 0.05 20.94
N GLY A 196 9.94 -0.02 19.73
CA GLY A 196 10.23 -1.10 18.79
C GLY A 196 9.64 -2.43 19.22
N THR A 197 8.51 -2.39 19.93
CA THR A 197 7.76 -3.57 20.40
C THR A 197 6.40 -3.63 19.75
N TRP A 198 5.86 -4.85 19.60
CA TRP A 198 4.47 -5.05 19.21
C TRP A 198 3.54 -4.53 20.32
N GLU A 199 2.46 -3.85 19.95
CA GLU A 199 1.50 -3.30 20.92
C GLU A 199 0.26 -4.21 21.05
N GLN A 200 -0.44 -4.43 19.95
CA GLN A 200 -1.61 -5.33 19.91
C GLN A 200 -1.26 -6.58 19.12
N HIS A 201 -1.63 -7.75 19.64
CA HIS A 201 -1.46 -9.05 18.97
C HIS A 201 -2.62 -9.33 18.01
N HIS A 202 -2.91 -8.39 17.11
CA HIS A 202 -3.84 -8.58 15.98
C HIS A 202 -3.04 -8.74 14.70
N VAL A 203 -3.29 -9.82 13.97
CA VAL A 203 -2.66 -10.14 12.69
C VAL A 203 -3.76 -10.24 11.64
N SER A 204 -3.55 -9.59 10.49
CA SER A 204 -4.40 -9.71 9.32
C SER A 204 -3.53 -9.62 8.07
N ILE A 205 -3.89 -10.38 7.03
CA ILE A 205 -3.38 -10.16 5.68
C ILE A 205 -4.32 -9.26 4.86
N GLY A 206 -5.38 -8.73 5.47
CA GLY A 206 -6.19 -7.65 4.92
C GLY A 206 -5.69 -6.31 5.42
N GLY A 207 -6.61 -5.36 5.60
CA GLY A 207 -6.27 -4.01 6.05
C GLY A 207 -5.37 -4.02 7.29
N LEU A 208 -4.46 -3.04 7.34
CA LEU A 208 -3.42 -2.84 8.36
C LEU A 208 -2.18 -3.75 8.25
N GLY A 209 -2.23 -4.85 7.50
CA GLY A 209 -1.09 -5.77 7.32
C GLY A 209 -0.76 -6.14 5.88
N ASP A 210 -1.76 -6.21 5.00
CA ASP A 210 -1.70 -6.61 3.59
C ASP A 210 -0.40 -6.27 2.84
N SER A 211 -0.19 -5.01 2.54
CA SER A 211 0.83 -4.53 1.60
C SER A 211 2.25 -4.64 2.16
N PHE A 212 2.43 -4.83 3.47
CA PHE A 212 3.75 -5.19 4.00
C PHE A 212 4.25 -6.50 3.38
N TYR A 213 3.42 -7.53 3.34
CA TYR A 213 3.75 -8.82 2.73
C TYR A 213 3.98 -8.68 1.21
N GLU A 214 3.16 -7.85 0.56
CA GLU A 214 3.28 -7.54 -0.86
C GLU A 214 4.65 -6.93 -1.21
N TYR A 215 5.11 -5.98 -0.41
CA TYR A 215 6.36 -5.26 -0.64
C TYR A 215 7.59 -6.14 -0.41
N LEU A 216 7.51 -7.21 0.38
CA LEU A 216 8.61 -8.15 0.53
C LEU A 216 8.89 -8.88 -0.80
N ILE A 217 7.87 -9.49 -1.41
CA ILE A 217 8.07 -10.19 -2.69
C ILE A 217 8.37 -9.21 -3.83
N LYS A 218 7.72 -8.06 -3.87
CA LYS A 218 8.01 -7.04 -4.90
C LYS A 218 9.43 -6.49 -4.79
N SER A 219 9.96 -6.30 -3.59
CA SER A 219 11.34 -5.84 -3.42
C SER A 219 12.36 -6.86 -3.87
N TRP A 220 12.13 -8.15 -3.57
CA TRP A 220 12.94 -9.24 -4.13
C TRP A 220 13.00 -9.15 -5.65
N LEU A 221 11.85 -9.02 -6.31
CA LEU A 221 11.76 -8.96 -7.77
C LEU A 221 12.37 -7.66 -8.34
N MET A 222 12.04 -6.52 -7.75
CA MET A 222 12.51 -5.19 -8.20
C MET A 222 14.03 -5.04 -8.08
N SER A 223 14.64 -5.70 -7.08
CA SER A 223 16.11 -5.74 -6.91
C SER A 223 16.84 -6.63 -7.92
N ALA A 224 16.16 -7.07 -8.99
CA ALA A 224 16.64 -8.10 -9.90
C ALA A 224 17.10 -9.36 -9.14
N LYS A 225 16.33 -9.77 -8.11
CA LYS A 225 16.59 -10.97 -7.31
C LYS A 225 17.90 -10.93 -6.52
N THR A 226 18.26 -9.76 -5.98
CA THR A 226 19.47 -9.59 -5.14
C THR A 226 19.15 -9.36 -3.66
N ASP A 227 17.94 -8.89 -3.35
CA ASP A 227 17.44 -8.64 -1.99
C ASP A 227 16.98 -9.93 -1.29
N THR A 228 17.95 -10.78 -0.97
CA THR A 228 17.72 -12.10 -0.35
C THR A 228 17.06 -11.99 1.04
N GLU A 229 17.23 -10.86 1.74
CA GLU A 229 16.53 -10.58 3.00
C GLU A 229 15.02 -10.48 2.78
N ALA A 230 14.58 -9.72 1.78
CA ALA A 230 13.16 -9.61 1.46
C ALA A 230 12.56 -10.96 1.04
N LYS A 231 13.32 -11.76 0.27
CA LYS A 231 12.91 -13.12 -0.11
C LYS A 231 12.69 -14.00 1.12
N ALA A 232 13.65 -14.03 2.04
CA ALA A 232 13.55 -14.85 3.26
C ALA A 232 12.36 -14.42 4.11
N MET A 233 12.22 -13.11 4.38
CA MET A 233 11.10 -12.57 5.15
C MET A 233 9.74 -12.90 4.52
N TYR A 234 9.63 -12.85 3.19
CA TYR A 234 8.38 -13.19 2.48
C TYR A 234 7.99 -14.65 2.68
N TYR A 235 8.90 -15.60 2.43
CA TYR A 235 8.57 -17.02 2.54
C TYR A 235 8.38 -17.47 3.99
N GLU A 236 9.15 -16.94 4.94
CA GLU A 236 8.92 -17.19 6.37
C GLU A 236 7.53 -16.70 6.81
N ALA A 237 7.12 -15.49 6.36
CA ALA A 237 5.80 -14.96 6.65
C ALA A 237 4.70 -15.80 5.97
N LEU A 238 4.89 -16.21 4.72
CA LEU A 238 3.92 -17.02 3.99
C LEU A 238 3.72 -18.38 4.65
N GLU A 239 4.80 -19.07 5.05
CA GLU A 239 4.71 -20.34 5.79
C GLU A 239 3.93 -20.19 7.11
N ALA A 240 4.14 -19.09 7.85
CA ALA A 240 3.39 -18.81 9.07
C ALA A 240 1.91 -18.49 8.80
N ILE A 241 1.61 -17.72 7.74
CA ILE A 241 0.23 -17.44 7.32
C ILE A 241 -0.49 -18.73 6.95
N GLU A 242 0.16 -19.62 6.19
CA GLU A 242 -0.41 -20.92 5.84
C GLU A 242 -0.68 -21.79 7.06
N MET A 243 0.28 -21.86 7.99
CA MET A 243 0.15 -22.70 9.17
C MET A 243 -0.93 -22.21 10.13
N TYR A 244 -1.07 -20.89 10.30
CA TYR A 244 -1.87 -20.34 11.40
C TYR A 244 -3.14 -19.63 10.95
N LEU A 245 -3.23 -19.12 9.72
CA LEU A 245 -4.35 -18.29 9.27
C LEU A 245 -5.17 -18.92 8.14
N LEU A 246 -4.57 -19.82 7.36
CA LEU A 246 -5.25 -20.48 6.24
C LEU A 246 -6.28 -21.49 6.75
N ASN A 247 -7.48 -21.45 6.19
CA ASN A 247 -8.56 -22.36 6.55
C ASN A 247 -9.43 -22.68 5.34
N VAL A 248 -10.24 -23.73 5.44
CA VAL A 248 -11.16 -24.18 4.39
C VAL A 248 -12.58 -24.20 4.97
N SER A 249 -13.49 -23.47 4.34
CA SER A 249 -14.89 -23.43 4.77
C SER A 249 -15.57 -24.78 4.54
N PRO A 250 -16.72 -25.05 5.18
CA PRO A 250 -17.50 -26.27 4.93
C PRO A 250 -17.88 -26.49 3.45
N GLY A 251 -17.99 -25.41 2.68
CA GLY A 251 -18.24 -25.45 1.23
C GLY A 251 -16.98 -25.65 0.36
N GLY A 252 -15.82 -25.92 0.96
CA GLY A 252 -14.56 -26.17 0.25
C GLY A 252 -13.85 -24.91 -0.26
N LEU A 253 -14.20 -23.72 0.23
CA LEU A 253 -13.51 -22.48 -0.12
C LEU A 253 -12.35 -22.19 0.83
N THR A 254 -11.14 -22.05 0.27
CA THR A 254 -9.93 -21.68 1.00
C THR A 254 -9.91 -20.18 1.27
N TYR A 255 -9.71 -19.78 2.53
CA TYR A 255 -9.65 -18.37 2.93
C TYR A 255 -8.56 -18.16 3.98
N ILE A 256 -8.13 -16.91 4.14
CA ILE A 256 -7.14 -16.52 5.15
C ILE A 256 -7.86 -15.71 6.22
N ALA A 257 -7.96 -16.28 7.41
CA ALA A 257 -8.62 -15.69 8.56
C ALA A 257 -7.78 -14.59 9.21
N GLU A 258 -8.40 -13.79 10.07
CA GLU A 258 -7.66 -12.92 10.99
C GLU A 258 -7.32 -13.65 12.28
N TRP A 259 -6.31 -13.16 12.99
CA TRP A 259 -5.89 -13.73 14.27
C TRP A 259 -5.77 -12.66 15.34
N ARG A 260 -6.35 -12.92 16.52
CA ARG A 260 -6.33 -12.01 17.66
C ARG A 260 -5.93 -12.75 18.92
N GLY A 261 -4.70 -12.55 19.37
CA GLY A 261 -4.22 -13.04 20.66
C GLY A 261 -4.33 -14.55 20.88
N GLY A 262 -4.28 -15.34 19.81
CA GLY A 262 -4.38 -16.81 19.84
C GLY A 262 -5.65 -17.37 19.21
N ILE A 263 -6.63 -16.52 18.94
CA ILE A 263 -7.96 -16.92 18.45
C ILE A 263 -8.12 -16.51 16.99
N LEU A 264 -8.59 -17.44 16.16
CA LEU A 264 -8.98 -17.15 14.79
C LEU A 264 -10.34 -16.45 14.73
N ASP A 265 -10.38 -15.36 13.98
CA ASP A 265 -11.60 -14.68 13.57
C ASP A 265 -11.84 -15.06 12.10
N HIS A 266 -12.79 -15.96 11.88
CA HIS A 266 -13.09 -16.62 10.60
C HIS A 266 -13.79 -15.68 9.61
N LYS A 267 -13.06 -14.63 9.22
CA LYS A 267 -13.46 -13.64 8.23
C LYS A 267 -12.32 -13.39 7.26
N MET A 268 -12.67 -13.06 6.03
CA MET A 268 -11.73 -12.58 5.02
C MET A 268 -12.29 -11.31 4.39
N GLY A 269 -11.57 -10.20 4.53
CA GLY A 269 -11.95 -8.92 3.93
C GLY A 269 -11.56 -8.86 2.45
N HIS A 270 -12.23 -7.98 1.70
CA HIS A 270 -11.93 -7.76 0.26
C HIS A 270 -10.47 -7.40 0.01
N LEU A 271 -9.85 -6.58 0.87
CA LEU A 271 -8.45 -6.22 0.76
C LEU A 271 -7.54 -7.45 0.73
N ALA A 272 -7.84 -8.51 1.48
CA ALA A 272 -7.05 -9.74 1.50
C ALA A 272 -7.06 -10.50 0.17
N CYS A 273 -7.96 -10.19 -0.77
CA CYS A 273 -8.00 -10.83 -2.08
C CYS A 273 -6.78 -10.54 -2.96
N PHE A 274 -6.02 -9.48 -2.67
CA PHE A 274 -4.73 -9.23 -3.34
C PHE A 274 -3.76 -10.41 -3.16
N SER A 275 -3.89 -11.16 -2.05
CA SER A 275 -2.96 -12.23 -1.68
C SER A 275 -2.93 -13.37 -2.69
N GLY A 276 -4.03 -13.64 -3.42
CA GLY A 276 -4.01 -14.61 -4.51
C GLY A 276 -3.01 -14.22 -5.61
N GLY A 277 -3.03 -12.95 -6.03
CA GLY A 277 -2.05 -12.42 -6.99
C GLY A 277 -0.63 -12.36 -6.42
N MET A 278 -0.48 -11.97 -5.16
CA MET A 278 0.82 -11.93 -4.47
C MET A 278 1.47 -13.32 -4.39
N ILE A 279 0.71 -14.35 -4.02
CA ILE A 279 1.20 -15.73 -3.90
C ILE A 279 1.54 -16.29 -5.29
N ALA A 280 0.70 -16.03 -6.31
CA ALA A 280 0.98 -16.41 -7.69
C ALA A 280 2.28 -15.76 -8.21
N LEU A 281 2.47 -14.47 -7.93
CA LEU A 281 3.68 -13.72 -8.30
C LEU A 281 4.94 -14.30 -7.64
N GLY A 282 4.83 -14.73 -6.37
CA GLY A 282 5.93 -15.34 -5.64
C GLY A 282 6.24 -16.77 -6.08
N ALA A 283 5.25 -17.53 -6.57
CA ALA A 283 5.37 -18.98 -6.77
C ALA A 283 6.59 -19.40 -7.62
N GLU A 284 6.94 -18.65 -8.66
CA GLU A 284 8.06 -18.97 -9.55
C GLU A 284 9.41 -19.02 -8.80
N ASP A 285 9.61 -18.11 -7.84
CA ASP A 285 10.83 -17.96 -7.06
C ASP A 285 10.86 -18.81 -5.78
N ALA A 286 9.82 -19.60 -5.54
CA ALA A 286 9.73 -20.51 -4.41
C ALA A 286 10.71 -21.68 -4.58
N LYS A 287 10.88 -22.47 -3.51
CA LYS A 287 11.55 -23.76 -3.63
C LYS A 287 10.77 -24.64 -4.62
N GLU A 288 11.49 -25.48 -5.38
CA GLU A 288 10.90 -26.27 -6.46
C GLU A 288 9.71 -27.12 -5.97
N GLU A 289 9.85 -27.73 -4.79
CA GLU A 289 8.81 -28.55 -4.14
C GLU A 289 7.58 -27.74 -3.69
N LYS A 290 7.68 -26.42 -3.58
CA LYS A 290 6.61 -25.50 -3.16
C LYS A 290 5.97 -24.73 -4.32
N ARG A 291 6.59 -24.69 -5.51
CA ARG A 291 6.09 -23.90 -6.66
C ARG A 291 4.65 -24.26 -7.04
N ALA A 292 4.39 -25.55 -7.29
CA ALA A 292 3.06 -26.02 -7.66
C ALA A 292 2.02 -25.81 -6.55
N HIS A 293 2.45 -25.98 -5.29
CA HIS A 293 1.62 -25.72 -4.12
C HIS A 293 1.17 -24.25 -4.03
N TYR A 294 2.07 -23.29 -4.25
CA TYR A 294 1.72 -21.87 -4.24
C TYR A 294 0.86 -21.45 -5.42
N GLN A 295 1.06 -22.04 -6.60
CA GLN A 295 0.17 -21.81 -7.75
C GLN A 295 -1.27 -22.27 -7.45
N GLU A 296 -1.42 -23.44 -6.85
CA GLU A 296 -2.73 -23.97 -6.45
C GLU A 296 -3.36 -23.13 -5.34
N LEU A 297 -2.60 -22.79 -4.29
CA LEU A 297 -3.06 -21.93 -3.20
C LEU A 297 -3.55 -20.57 -3.73
N ALA A 298 -2.79 -19.95 -4.63
CA ALA A 298 -3.18 -18.70 -5.27
C ALA A 298 -4.52 -18.85 -6.02
N ALA A 299 -4.69 -19.91 -6.80
CA ALA A 299 -5.94 -20.19 -7.52
C ALA A 299 -7.12 -20.40 -6.58
N GLN A 300 -6.93 -21.11 -5.46
CA GLN A 300 -7.97 -21.34 -4.46
C GLN A 300 -8.39 -20.04 -3.76
N ILE A 301 -7.45 -19.18 -3.37
CA ILE A 301 -7.75 -17.87 -2.79
C ILE A 301 -8.50 -16.99 -3.81
N THR A 302 -8.03 -16.95 -5.06
CA THR A 302 -8.71 -16.22 -6.13
C THR A 302 -10.12 -16.74 -6.38
N ARG A 303 -10.33 -18.06 -6.32
CA ARG A 303 -11.66 -18.68 -6.41
C ARG A 303 -12.58 -18.23 -5.27
N THR A 304 -12.09 -18.21 -4.03
CA THR A 304 -12.87 -17.72 -2.88
C THR A 304 -13.28 -16.26 -3.05
N CYS A 305 -12.37 -15.43 -3.53
CA CYS A 305 -12.66 -14.04 -3.86
C CYS A 305 -13.69 -13.92 -4.97
N HIS A 306 -13.57 -14.69 -6.05
CA HIS A 306 -14.60 -14.76 -7.10
C HIS A 306 -15.97 -15.18 -6.55
N GLU A 307 -16.02 -16.19 -5.68
CA GLU A 307 -17.27 -16.67 -5.06
C GLU A 307 -17.94 -15.58 -4.19
N SER A 308 -17.16 -14.75 -3.48
CA SER A 308 -17.72 -13.62 -2.73
C SER A 308 -18.45 -12.61 -3.63
N TYR A 309 -17.97 -12.43 -4.86
CA TYR A 309 -18.61 -11.59 -5.88
C TYR A 309 -19.83 -12.27 -6.51
N ALA A 310 -19.68 -13.55 -6.88
CA ALA A 310 -20.76 -14.30 -7.53
C ALA A 310 -22.00 -14.45 -6.63
N ARG A 311 -21.80 -14.50 -5.31
CA ARG A 311 -22.86 -14.65 -4.31
C ARG A 311 -23.50 -13.32 -3.90
N SER A 312 -22.94 -12.18 -4.28
CA SER A 312 -23.61 -10.90 -4.05
C SER A 312 -24.72 -10.72 -5.07
N GLY A 313 -25.93 -10.34 -4.62
CA GLY A 313 -27.07 -10.02 -5.53
C GLY A 313 -26.82 -8.83 -6.47
N ASN A 314 -25.63 -8.25 -6.43
CA ASN A 314 -25.10 -7.30 -7.38
C ASN A 314 -23.56 -7.48 -7.44
N PRO A 315 -23.00 -8.02 -8.55
CA PRO A 315 -21.58 -8.41 -8.64
C PRO A 315 -20.57 -7.27 -8.38
N ALA A 316 -21.00 -6.00 -8.31
CA ALA A 316 -20.11 -4.85 -8.17
C ALA A 316 -20.34 -3.99 -6.91
N ARG A 317 -21.29 -4.32 -6.02
CA ARG A 317 -21.56 -3.50 -4.80
C ARG A 317 -20.85 -4.03 -3.57
N GLY A 318 -19.58 -3.64 -3.41
CA GLY A 318 -18.86 -3.64 -2.13
C GLY A 318 -18.96 -2.31 -1.36
N GLY A 319 -19.79 -1.35 -1.77
CA GLY A 319 -19.65 0.06 -1.35
C GLY A 319 -20.92 0.89 -1.13
N GLY A 320 -22.00 0.34 -0.58
CA GLY A 320 -23.20 1.15 -0.30
C GLY A 320 -24.06 0.60 0.83
N ARG A 321 -23.88 1.15 2.06
CA ARG A 321 -24.69 0.96 3.28
C ARG A 321 -25.03 -0.48 3.72
N ALA A 322 -24.43 -1.48 3.11
CA ALA A 322 -23.97 -2.67 3.81
C ALA A 322 -22.45 -2.52 3.90
N GLN A 323 -21.86 -2.77 5.07
CA GLN A 323 -20.42 -3.05 5.16
C GLN A 323 -20.05 -4.00 4.00
N PRO A 324 -18.88 -3.87 3.34
CA PRO A 324 -18.40 -4.93 2.46
C PRO A 324 -18.44 -6.17 3.34
N SER A 325 -19.42 -7.03 3.08
CA SER A 325 -19.84 -8.03 4.05
C SER A 325 -18.59 -8.82 4.34
N LEU A 326 -18.12 -8.74 5.59
CA LEU A 326 -17.22 -9.75 6.10
C LEU A 326 -17.85 -11.07 5.65
N CYS A 327 -17.21 -11.76 4.72
CA CYS A 327 -17.63 -13.13 4.49
C CYS A 327 -17.16 -13.86 5.75
N THR A 328 -18.08 -13.99 6.70
CA THR A 328 -17.91 -14.85 7.86
C THR A 328 -18.01 -16.27 7.31
N TRP A 329 -16.88 -16.98 7.29
CA TRP A 329 -16.76 -18.31 6.70
C TRP A 329 -16.85 -19.42 7.76
N GLY A 330 -17.27 -19.07 8.98
CA GLY A 330 -17.59 -20.00 10.06
C GLY A 330 -19.06 -20.42 10.02
N ASN A 331 -19.32 -21.69 10.36
CA ASN A 331 -20.65 -22.19 10.69
C ASN A 331 -21.20 -21.55 11.96
#